data_AF-A0A7Y8Y0L6-F1
#
_entry.id   AF-A0A7Y8Y0L6-F1
#
_cell.length_a   1.000
_cell.length_b   1.000
_cell.length_c   1.000
_cell.angle_alpha   90.00
_cell.angle_beta   90.00
_cell.angle_gamma   90.00
#
_symmetry.space_group_name_H-M   'P 1'
#
loop_
_entity.id
_entity.type
_entity.pdbx_description
1 polymer ?
#
loop_
_entity_poly.entity_id
_entity_poly.type
_entity_poly.pdbx_seq_one_letter_code
_entity_poly.pdbx_strand_id
1 'polypeptide(L)' 'MYPEWSETIEYAYNAKGLVSRAKFTSNGKTTICEFKYTFDHKNNWIEQTKTVNGKPLYLRKRTITYYD' A
#
# COMPACT_ATOMS: atom_id res chain seq x y z
N MET A 1 -13.56 34.02 -2.42
CA MET A 1 -12.86 32.98 -3.21
C MET A 1 -12.34 31.96 -2.22
N TYR A 2 -12.85 30.72 -2.27
CA TYR A 2 -12.32 29.63 -1.43
C TYR A 2 -11.07 29.05 -2.11
N PRO A 3 -10.05 28.61 -1.35
CA PRO A 3 -8.93 27.87 -1.93
C PRO A 3 -9.42 26.51 -2.45
N GLU A 4 -8.94 26.09 -3.62
CA GLU A 4 -9.18 24.74 -4.12
C GLU A 4 -8.38 23.72 -3.30
N TRP A 5 -9.09 22.98 -2.45
CA TRP A 5 -8.52 21.83 -1.73
C TRP A 5 -8.37 20.64 -2.68
N SER A 6 -7.41 20.74 -3.60
CA SER A 6 -7.10 19.70 -4.58
C SER A 6 -6.32 18.54 -3.92
N GLU A 7 -6.98 17.82 -3.03
CA GLU A 7 -6.46 16.55 -2.50
C GLU A 7 -6.65 15.45 -3.54
N THR A 8 -5.57 14.77 -3.92
CA THR A 8 -5.60 13.68 -4.90
C THR A 8 -4.94 12.42 -4.34
N ILE A 9 -5.45 11.26 -4.75
CA ILE A 9 -4.82 9.97 -4.46
C ILE A 9 -4.76 9.10 -5.72
N GLU A 10 -3.55 8.77 -6.15
CA GLU A 10 -3.26 7.90 -7.29
C GLU A 10 -2.84 6.52 -6.79
N TYR A 11 -3.52 5.48 -7.26
CA TYR A 11 -3.18 4.08 -6.95
C TYR A 11 -2.50 3.40 -8.14
N ALA A 12 -1.45 2.62 -7.85
CA ALA A 12 -0.89 1.63 -8.76
C ALA A 12 -1.03 0.24 -8.12
N TYR A 13 -1.18 -0.78 -8.96
CA TYR A 13 -1.43 -2.16 -8.58
C TYR A 13 -0.28 -3.06 -9.08
N ASN A 14 -0.07 -4.21 -8.43
CA ASN A 14 0.82 -5.26 -8.93
C ASN A 14 0.06 -6.25 -9.83
N ALA A 15 0.80 -7.20 -10.43
CA ALA A 15 0.23 -8.24 -11.31
C ALA A 15 -0.76 -9.21 -10.62
N LYS A 16 -0.98 -9.10 -9.30
CA LYS A 16 -2.01 -9.83 -8.54
C LYS A 16 -3.17 -8.93 -8.09
N GLY A 17 -3.29 -7.73 -8.65
CA GLY A 17 -4.37 -6.78 -8.34
C GLY A 17 -4.28 -6.10 -6.96
N LEU A 18 -3.19 -6.29 -6.20
CA LEU A 18 -3.00 -5.61 -4.92
C LEU A 18 -2.33 -4.25 -5.13
N VAL A 19 -2.74 -3.23 -4.38
CA VAL A 19 -2.14 -1.89 -4.40
C VAL A 19 -0.64 -1.98 -4.11
N SER A 20 0.20 -1.67 -5.07
CA SER A 20 1.67 -1.65 -4.94
C SER A 20 2.19 -0.27 -4.52
N ARG A 21 1.49 0.80 -4.91
CA ARG A 21 1.82 2.18 -4.56
C ARG A 21 0.55 3.01 -4.41
N ALA A 22 0.53 3.91 -3.44
CA ALA A 22 -0.43 5.00 -3.35
C ALA A 22 0.33 6.33 -3.22
N LYS A 23 0.09 7.27 -4.13
CA LYS A 23 0.63 8.63 -4.08
C LYS A 23 -0.50 9.55 -3.64
N PHE A 24 -0.37 10.16 -2.47
CA PHE A 24 -1.29 11.17 -1.95
C PHE A 24 -0.68 12.55 -2.12
N THR A 25 -1.42 13.49 -2.69
CA THR A 25 -1.02 14.89 -2.82
C THR A 25 -2.06 15.78 -2.14
N SER A 26 -1.61 16.64 -1.24
CA SER A 26 -2.45 17.65 -0.57
C SER A 26 -1.65 18.93 -0.37
N ASN A 27 -2.23 20.09 -0.72
CA ASN A 27 -1.60 21.40 -0.60
C ASN A 27 -0.17 21.44 -1.19
N GLY A 28 0.00 20.86 -2.39
CA GLY A 28 1.29 20.73 -3.10
C GLY A 28 2.28 19.71 -2.52
N LYS A 29 2.05 19.20 -1.31
CA LYS A 29 2.92 18.19 -0.66
C LYS A 29 2.51 16.79 -1.10
N THR A 30 3.48 16.02 -1.57
CA THR A 30 3.26 14.62 -1.99
C THR A 30 3.82 13.64 -0.95
N THR A 31 3.02 12.64 -0.60
CA THR A 31 3.43 11.46 0.17
C THR A 31 3.28 10.20 -0.68
N ILE A 32 4.36 9.44 -0.83
CA ILE A 32 4.37 8.16 -1.54
C ILE A 32 4.35 7.03 -0.50
N CYS A 33 3.29 6.23 -0.51
CA CYS A 33 3.22 4.94 0.16
C CYS A 33 3.52 3.81 -0.83
N GLU A 34 4.42 2.90 -0.48
CA GLU A 34 4.71 1.70 -1.26
C GLU A 34 4.41 0.43 -0.44
N PHE A 35 3.97 -0.62 -1.11
CA PHE A 35 3.53 -1.86 -0.49
C PHE A 35 4.15 -3.06 -1.20
N LYS A 36 4.91 -3.88 -0.45
CA LYS A 36 5.46 -5.16 -0.92
C LYS A 36 4.78 -6.30 -0.17
N TYR A 37 4.54 -7.42 -0.86
CA TYR A 37 3.73 -8.54 -0.35
C TYR A 37 4.46 -9.87 -0.48
N THR A 38 4.39 -10.70 0.56
CA THR A 38 4.81 -12.12 0.55
C THR A 38 3.57 -13.01 0.58
N PHE A 39 3.59 -14.12 -0.14
CA PHE A 39 2.45 -15.03 -0.33
C PHE A 39 2.76 -16.44 0.19
N ASP A 40 1.73 -17.18 0.60
CA ASP A 40 1.83 -18.58 0.99
C ASP A 40 1.62 -19.56 -0.19
N HIS A 41 1.65 -20.85 0.12
CA HIS A 41 1.47 -21.94 -0.84
C HIS A 41 0.07 -22.00 -1.48
N LYS A 42 -0.96 -21.36 -0.90
CA LYS A 42 -2.30 -21.20 -1.51
C LYS A 42 -2.47 -19.82 -2.17
N ASN A 43 -1.36 -19.10 -2.42
CA ASN A 43 -1.32 -17.77 -3.03
C ASN A 43 -2.09 -16.68 -2.22
N ASN A 44 -2.28 -16.89 -0.90
CA ASN A 44 -2.79 -15.87 -0.01
C ASN A 44 -1.63 -14.99 0.48
N TRP A 45 -1.82 -13.66 0.52
CA TRP A 45 -0.79 -12.77 1.05
C TRP A 45 -0.69 -12.93 2.56
N ILE A 46 0.50 -13.24 3.07
CA ILE A 46 0.79 -13.48 4.50
C ILE A 46 1.64 -12.37 5.13
N GLU A 47 2.41 -11.63 4.32
CA GLU A 47 3.13 -10.45 4.80
C GLU A 47 2.89 -9.24 3.90
N GLN A 48 2.91 -8.04 4.49
CA GLN A 48 2.86 -6.76 3.81
C GLN A 48 3.83 -5.78 4.48
N THR A 49 4.87 -5.35 3.76
CA THR A 49 5.72 -4.23 4.18
C THR A 49 5.15 -2.95 3.62
N LYS A 50 4.88 -1.95 4.47
CA LYS A 50 4.55 -0.58 4.04
C LYS A 50 5.76 0.33 4.23
N THR A 51 6.15 1.00 3.15
CA THR A 51 7.15 2.08 3.13
C THR A 51 6.44 3.41 2.90
N VAL A 52 6.89 4.49 3.52
CA VAL A 52 6.41 5.86 3.30
C VAL A 52 7.60 6.77 3.04
N ASN A 53 7.61 7.44 1.89
CA ASN A 53 8.70 8.33 1.43
C ASN A 53 10.09 7.67 1.60
N GLY A 54 10.22 6.43 1.14
CA GLY A 54 11.45 5.62 1.23
C GLY A 54 11.75 4.99 2.61
N LYS A 55 11.04 5.38 3.68
CA LYS A 55 11.26 4.85 5.04
C LYS A 55 10.25 3.74 5.38
N PRO A 56 10.68 2.55 5.85
CA PRO A 56 9.76 1.53 6.35
C PRO A 56 8.91 2.08 7.50
N LEU A 57 7.59 1.87 7.44
CA LEU A 57 6.64 2.28 8.49
C LEU A 57 6.15 1.07 9.29
N TYR A 58 5.85 -0.05 8.63
CA TYR A 58 5.53 -1.32 9.31
C TYR A 58 5.81 -2.54 8.43
N LEU A 59 5.99 -3.68 9.11
CA LEU A 59 5.78 -5.02 8.56
C LEU A 59 4.52 -5.60 9.21
N ARG A 60 3.55 -5.98 8.39
CA ARG A 60 2.28 -6.58 8.82
C ARG A 60 2.29 -8.06 8.43
N LYS A 61 2.19 -8.96 9.42
CA LYS A 61 2.12 -10.41 9.19
C LYS A 61 0.70 -10.93 9.41
N ARG A 62 0.42 -12.12 8.89
CA ARG A 62 -0.77 -12.94 9.15
C ARG A 62 -0.34 -14.37 9.45
N THR A 63 -1.15 -15.07 10.23
CA THR A 63 -1.19 -16.54 10.24
C THR A 63 -2.52 -16.93 9.59
N ILE A 64 -2.49 -17.90 8.68
CA ILE A 64 -3.69 -18.46 8.04
C ILE A 64 -3.69 -19.96 8.34
N THR A 65 -4.63 -20.40 9.16
CA THR A 65 -4.87 -21.82 9.42
C THR A 65 -5.81 -22.35 8.36
N TYR A 66 -5.49 -23.52 7.79
CA TYR A 66 -6.37 -24.24 6.90
C TYR A 66 -6.96 -25.45 7.61
N TYR A 67 -8.21 -25.76 7.29
CA TYR A 67 -8.92 -26.97 7.67
C TYR A 67 -9.40 -27.64 6.37
N ASP A 68 -9.47 -28.96 6.37
CA ASP A 68 -9.89 -29.78 5.24
C ASP A 68 -11.35 -30.24 5.38
#